data_AF-A0A538SU02-F1
#
_entry.id   AF-A0A538SU02-F1
#
_cell.length_a   1.000
_cell.length_b   1.000
_cell.length_c   1.000
_cell.angle_alpha   90.00
_cell.angle_beta   90.00
_cell.angle_gamma   90.00
#
_symmetry.space_group_name_H-M   'P 1'
#
loop_
_entity.id
_entity.type
_entity.pdbx_description
1 polymer ?
#
loop_
_entity_poly.entity_id
_entity_poly.type
_entity_poly.pdbx_seq_one_letter_code
_entity_poly.pdbx_strand_id
1 'polypeptide(L)'
;MRPLTFACTSLAALALLSAPRSAPAATPEVITLSPGDTQATWQTPLIVGNTGEDPNNCIEDVSCDTVVIVLAAGDWTGKRVFFSIHWLSPASDWDLYILEGTVNGELVSKSDGFIPQNAESTAVEVNRV
;
A
#
# COMPACT_ATOMS: atom_id res chain seq x y z
N MET A 1 -44.20 -56.58 31.19
CA MET A 1 -43.57 -56.01 29.99
C MET A 1 -43.01 -54.64 30.39
N ARG A 2 -41.67 -54.47 30.39
CA ARG A 2 -40.97 -53.25 30.86
C ARG A 2 -40.75 -52.30 29.68
N PRO A 3 -40.99 -50.98 29.79
CA PRO A 3 -40.65 -50.04 28.74
C PRO A 3 -39.15 -49.71 28.76
N LEU A 4 -38.57 -49.70 27.56
CA LEU A 4 -37.18 -49.39 27.24
C LEU A 4 -36.91 -47.89 27.48
N THR A 5 -35.86 -47.56 28.24
CA THR A 5 -35.32 -46.21 28.35
C THR A 5 -34.56 -45.85 27.07
N PHE A 6 -35.02 -44.82 26.36
CA PHE A 6 -34.28 -44.19 25.27
C PHE A 6 -33.24 -43.22 25.87
N ALA A 7 -31.96 -43.55 25.75
CA ALA A 7 -30.85 -42.67 26.11
C ALA A 7 -30.76 -41.52 25.09
N CYS A 8 -30.92 -40.29 25.58
CA CYS A 8 -30.95 -39.08 24.79
C CYS A 8 -29.52 -38.55 24.55
N THR A 9 -29.04 -38.80 23.33
CA THR A 9 -28.30 -37.87 22.45
C THR A 9 -27.10 -37.07 22.98
N SER A 10 -25.94 -37.43 22.40
CA SER A 10 -25.08 -36.56 21.58
C SER A 10 -24.21 -35.49 22.26
N LEU A 11 -22.91 -35.80 22.31
CA LEU A 11 -21.79 -34.88 22.50
C LEU A 11 -21.60 -34.01 21.24
N ALA A 12 -21.76 -32.69 21.35
CA ALA A 12 -21.43 -31.71 20.30
C ALA A 12 -21.21 -30.34 20.97
N ALA A 13 -20.28 -29.46 20.61
CA ALA A 13 -19.24 -29.48 19.60
C ALA A 13 -18.15 -28.47 20.00
N LEU A 14 -16.96 -28.72 19.46
CA LEU A 14 -15.74 -27.92 19.47
C LEU A 14 -15.97 -26.40 19.41
N ALA A 15 -15.45 -25.67 20.40
CA ALA A 15 -15.36 -24.22 20.34
C ALA A 15 -14.43 -23.82 19.18
N LEU A 16 -15.01 -23.24 18.13
CA LEU A 16 -14.30 -22.63 17.01
C LEU A 16 -13.42 -21.50 17.55
N LEU A 17 -12.11 -21.72 17.59
CA LEU A 17 -11.13 -20.65 17.73
C LEU A 17 -11.25 -19.74 16.51
N SER A 18 -11.88 -18.59 16.70
CA SER A 18 -11.86 -17.47 15.76
C SER A 18 -10.42 -16.94 15.67
N ALA A 19 -9.61 -17.52 14.79
CA ALA A 19 -8.38 -16.85 14.36
C ALA A 19 -8.76 -15.53 13.68
N PRO A 20 -8.07 -14.40 13.96
CA PRO A 20 -8.29 -13.19 13.18
C PRO A 20 -7.94 -13.52 11.73
N ARG A 21 -8.95 -13.48 10.85
CA ARG A 21 -8.69 -13.41 9.42
C ARG A 21 -8.10 -12.03 9.19
N SER A 22 -6.78 -11.96 8.99
CA SER A 22 -6.18 -10.80 8.33
C SER A 22 -6.87 -10.68 6.98
N ALA A 23 -7.80 -9.74 6.86
CA ALA A 23 -8.30 -9.37 5.55
C ALA A 23 -7.09 -8.88 4.75
N PRO A 24 -6.88 -9.31 3.50
CA PRO A 24 -5.96 -8.59 2.62
C PRO A 24 -6.29 -7.09 2.67
N ALA A 25 -5.25 -6.26 2.78
CA ALA A 25 -5.39 -4.82 2.61
C ALA A 25 -6.04 -4.55 1.24
N ALA A 26 -6.76 -3.43 1.12
CA ALA A 26 -7.23 -3.00 -0.20
C ALA A 26 -6.01 -2.87 -1.12
N THR A 27 -6.10 -3.42 -2.34
CA THR A 27 -5.14 -3.14 -3.40
C THR A 27 -5.84 -2.21 -4.41
N PRO A 28 -5.29 -1.00 -4.66
CA PRO A 28 -4.10 -0.41 -4.02
C PRO A 28 -4.32 -0.03 -2.55
N GLU A 29 -3.24 -0.01 -1.75
CA GLU A 29 -3.29 0.47 -0.37
C GLU A 29 -3.66 1.96 -0.36
N VAL A 30 -4.53 2.36 0.57
CA VAL A 30 -4.98 3.75 0.70
C VAL A 30 -4.51 4.32 2.03
N ILE A 31 -3.74 5.40 1.98
CA ILE A 31 -3.34 6.19 3.16
C ILE A 31 -4.03 7.54 3.08
N THR A 32 -4.55 8.01 4.21
CA THR A 32 -5.00 9.39 4.34
C THR A 32 -3.99 10.19 5.16
N LEU A 33 -3.51 11.31 4.61
CA LEU A 33 -2.66 12.27 5.30
C LEU A 33 -3.49 13.50 5.70
N SER A 34 -3.27 13.99 6.91
CA SER A 34 -3.79 15.24 7.43
C SER A 34 -2.68 16.30 7.50
N PRO A 35 -2.98 17.61 7.45
CA PRO A 35 -1.95 18.65 7.45
C PRO A 35 -1.04 18.70 8.69
N GLY A 36 -1.44 18.04 9.77
CA GLY A 36 -0.68 17.92 11.02
C GLY A 36 0.19 16.65 11.09
N ASP A 37 0.06 15.73 10.14
CA ASP A 37 0.83 14.49 10.14
C ASP A 37 2.29 14.78 9.82
N THR A 38 3.18 14.14 10.57
CA THR A 38 4.63 14.24 10.35
C THR A 38 5.20 13.03 9.62
N GLN A 39 4.46 11.91 9.61
CA GLN A 39 4.84 10.67 8.95
C GLN A 39 3.62 9.77 8.76
N ALA A 40 3.60 9.04 7.65
CA ALA A 40 2.80 7.84 7.46
C ALA A 40 3.66 6.79 6.75
N THR A 41 3.29 5.52 6.88
CA THR A 41 3.97 4.38 6.26
C THR A 41 2.92 3.48 5.63
N TRP A 42 3.16 3.01 4.41
CA TRP A 42 2.39 1.91 3.82
C TRP A 42 3.03 0.58 4.14
N GLN A 43 2.25 -0.48 4.02
CA GLN A 43 2.63 -1.85 4.33
C GLN A 43 2.82 -2.71 3.08
N THR A 44 2.33 -2.25 1.92
CA THR A 44 2.52 -2.99 0.67
C THR A 44 4.03 -3.17 0.40
N PRO A 45 4.50 -4.42 0.31
CA PRO A 45 5.89 -4.70 0.01
C PRO A 45 6.19 -4.32 -1.44
N LEU A 46 7.37 -3.77 -1.69
CA LEU A 46 7.83 -3.54 -3.06
C LEU A 46 7.86 -4.88 -3.80
N ILE A 47 7.16 -4.94 -4.93
CA ILE A 47 7.27 -6.05 -5.87
C ILE A 47 8.72 -6.17 -6.37
N VAL A 48 9.10 -7.37 -6.81
CA VAL A 48 10.43 -7.58 -7.40
C VAL A 48 10.49 -6.76 -8.69
N GLY A 49 11.39 -5.76 -8.73
CA GLY A 49 11.54 -4.90 -9.90
C GLY A 49 11.77 -5.69 -11.19
N ASN A 50 11.15 -5.23 -12.28
CA ASN A 50 11.39 -5.71 -13.64
C ASN A 50 12.15 -4.62 -14.42
N THR A 51 12.72 -4.96 -15.58
CA THR A 51 13.56 -4.02 -16.32
C THR A 51 12.74 -2.92 -17.00
N GLY A 52 12.94 -1.67 -16.59
CA GLY A 52 12.70 -0.47 -17.41
C GLY A 52 11.24 -0.15 -17.73
N GLU A 53 10.32 -0.42 -16.81
CA GLU A 53 8.91 -0.04 -16.93
C GLU A 53 8.67 1.34 -16.30
N ASP A 54 7.89 2.19 -16.97
CA ASP A 54 7.35 3.45 -16.48
C ASP A 54 5.83 3.30 -16.21
N PRO A 55 5.15 4.32 -15.65
CA PRO A 55 3.73 4.20 -15.31
C PRO A 55 2.79 3.87 -16.48
N ASN A 56 3.22 4.05 -17.74
CA ASN A 56 2.40 3.83 -18.92
C ASN A 56 2.51 2.40 -19.49
N ASN A 57 3.55 1.65 -19.15
CA ASN A 57 3.81 0.30 -19.64
C ASN A 57 3.97 -0.75 -18.53
N CYS A 58 3.99 -0.35 -17.27
CA CYS A 58 3.97 -1.28 -16.16
C CYS A 58 2.62 -2.00 -16.00
N ILE A 59 2.66 -3.17 -15.36
CA ILE A 59 1.48 -3.97 -15.04
C ILE A 59 1.37 -3.98 -13.51
N GLU A 60 0.25 -3.46 -12.98
CA GLU A 60 -0.04 -3.45 -11.54
C GLU A 60 0.05 -4.88 -10.96
N ASP A 61 0.60 -5.00 -9.75
CA ASP A 61 0.88 -6.25 -9.04
C ASP A 61 1.90 -7.19 -9.74
N VAL A 62 2.54 -6.75 -10.83
CA VAL A 62 3.52 -7.55 -11.60
C VAL A 62 4.84 -6.82 -11.80
N SER A 63 4.81 -5.61 -12.35
CA SER A 63 5.99 -4.76 -12.60
C SER A 63 5.87 -3.34 -12.04
N CYS A 64 4.69 -2.94 -11.56
CA CYS A 64 4.51 -1.80 -10.66
C CYS A 64 3.50 -2.11 -9.56
N ASP A 65 3.51 -1.26 -8.53
CA ASP A 65 2.58 -1.31 -7.40
C ASP A 65 2.15 0.12 -7.08
N THR A 66 0.90 0.29 -6.68
CA THR A 66 0.29 1.60 -6.43
C THR A 66 -0.09 1.78 -4.96
N VAL A 67 0.28 2.93 -4.41
CA VAL A 67 -0.26 3.42 -3.13
C VAL A 67 -1.06 4.70 -3.39
N VAL A 68 -2.32 4.72 -2.97
CA VAL A 68 -3.19 5.89 -3.08
C VAL A 68 -3.04 6.75 -1.83
N ILE A 69 -2.62 7.99 -2.01
CA ILE A 69 -2.51 8.98 -0.94
C ILE A 69 -3.66 9.98 -1.05
N VAL A 70 -4.52 9.97 -0.05
CA VAL A 70 -5.64 10.91 0.09
C VAL A 70 -5.21 12.03 1.03
N LEU A 71 -5.29 13.27 0.56
CA LEU A 71 -5.09 14.44 1.43
C LEU A 71 -6.42 14.80 2.07
N ALA A 72 -6.50 14.71 3.39
CA ALA A 72 -7.66 15.18 4.14
C ALA A 72 -7.81 16.69 3.99
N ALA A 73 -9.07 17.16 4.08
CA ALA A 73 -9.36 18.59 4.07
C ALA A 73 -8.65 19.33 5.20
N GLY A 74 -8.09 20.49 4.91
CA GLY A 74 -7.39 21.32 5.89
C GLY A 74 -6.46 22.35 5.23
N ASP A 75 -5.69 23.08 6.06
CA ASP A 75 -4.73 24.08 5.58
C ASP A 75 -3.38 23.44 5.24
N TRP A 76 -3.13 23.32 3.93
CA TRP A 76 -1.89 22.82 3.37
C TRP A 76 -0.94 23.92 2.86
N THR A 77 -1.23 25.19 3.16
CA THR A 77 -0.43 26.33 2.69
C THR A 77 1.03 26.20 3.13
N GLY A 78 1.95 26.22 2.16
CA GLY A 78 3.39 26.09 2.38
C GLY A 78 3.84 24.71 2.87
N LYS A 79 2.97 23.68 2.78
CA LYS A 79 3.31 22.31 3.14
C LYS A 79 3.68 21.48 1.92
N ARG A 80 4.59 20.54 2.16
CA ARG A 80 5.04 19.54 1.20
C ARG A 80 4.75 18.15 1.72
N VAL A 81 4.44 17.23 0.81
CA VAL A 81 4.51 15.80 1.10
C VAL A 81 5.82 15.28 0.53
N PHE A 82 6.59 14.61 1.37
CA PHE A 82 7.82 13.93 1.00
C PHE A 82 7.54 12.45 0.87
N PHE A 83 7.92 11.87 -0.28
CA PHE A 83 7.76 10.46 -0.60
C PHE A 83 9.13 9.81 -0.65
N SER A 84 9.26 8.63 -0.06
CA SER A 84 10.51 7.87 -0.04
C SER A 84 10.24 6.38 -0.09
N ILE A 85 11.00 5.65 -0.89
CA ILE A 85 11.09 4.19 -0.87
C ILE A 85 12.53 3.79 -0.59
N HIS A 86 12.71 2.65 0.09
CA HIS A 86 14.01 2.09 0.42
C HIS A 86 14.01 0.59 0.18
N TRP A 87 15.15 0.07 -0.30
CA TRP A 87 15.32 -1.36 -0.53
C TRP A 87 16.72 -1.83 -0.11
N LEU A 88 16.91 -3.15 -0.07
CA LEU A 88 18.12 -3.76 0.51
C LEU A 88 19.27 -3.90 -0.50
N SER A 89 18.96 -4.28 -1.74
CA SER A 89 19.97 -4.61 -2.76
C SER A 89 20.22 -3.43 -3.68
N PRO A 90 21.41 -2.81 -3.67
CA PRO A 90 21.73 -1.71 -4.59
C PRO A 90 21.94 -2.16 -6.05
N ALA A 91 21.86 -3.47 -6.33
CA ALA A 91 21.85 -4.03 -7.67
C ALA A 91 20.44 -4.11 -8.29
N SER A 92 19.41 -3.82 -7.48
CA SER A 92 18.03 -3.68 -7.92
C SER A 92 17.67 -2.20 -8.02
N ASP A 93 16.75 -1.89 -8.93
CA ASP A 93 16.28 -0.53 -9.19
C ASP A 93 14.76 -0.47 -9.06
N TRP A 94 14.27 0.59 -8.44
CA TRP A 94 12.86 0.94 -8.43
C TRP A 94 12.77 2.43 -8.73
N ASP A 95 11.87 2.79 -9.61
CA ASP A 95 11.52 4.19 -9.84
C ASP A 95 10.33 4.59 -8.98
N LEU A 96 10.32 5.84 -8.53
CA LEU A 96 9.22 6.45 -7.80
C LEU A 96 8.53 7.50 -8.68
N TYR A 97 7.27 7.26 -9.03
CA TYR A 97 6.44 8.21 -9.78
C TYR A 97 5.27 8.69 -8.93
N ILE A 98 5.02 10.00 -8.91
CA ILE A 98 3.90 10.62 -8.20
C ILE A 98 2.92 11.19 -9.23
N LEU A 99 1.74 10.60 -9.28
CA LEU A 99 0.66 10.96 -10.20
C LEU A 99 -0.48 11.61 -9.44
N GLU A 100 -1.05 12.69 -9.98
CA GLU A 100 -2.14 13.41 -9.34
C GLU A 100 -3.52 12.97 -9.85
N GLY A 101 -4.46 12.78 -8.91
CA GLY A 101 -5.86 12.45 -9.16
C GLY A 101 -6.12 10.98 -9.47
N THR A 102 -5.37 10.37 -10.40
CA THR A 102 -5.51 8.95 -10.76
C THR A 102 -4.16 8.33 -11.14
N VAL A 103 -4.10 6.99 -11.24
CA VAL A 103 -2.92 6.24 -11.71
C VAL A 103 -2.56 6.50 -13.19
N ASN A 104 -3.40 7.20 -13.94
CA ASN A 104 -3.10 7.70 -15.29
C ASN A 104 -3.12 9.24 -15.32
N GLY A 105 -2.97 9.87 -14.16
CA GLY A 105 -3.04 11.31 -13.97
C GLY A 105 -1.79 12.05 -14.41
N GLU A 106 -1.72 13.33 -14.07
CA GLU A 106 -0.53 14.14 -14.35
C GLU A 106 0.64 13.67 -13.48
N LEU A 107 1.81 13.48 -14.09
CA LEU A 107 3.05 13.27 -13.37
C LEU A 107 3.50 14.57 -12.70
N VAL A 108 3.32 14.66 -11.39
CA VAL A 108 3.66 15.87 -10.61
C VAL A 108 5.07 15.82 -10.02
N SER A 109 5.62 14.62 -9.82
CA SER A 109 7.03 14.45 -9.48
C SER A 109 7.50 13.02 -9.74
N LYS A 110 8.81 12.83 -9.84
CA LYS A 110 9.42 11.50 -9.90
C LYS A 110 10.83 11.48 -9.29
N SER A 111 11.35 10.28 -9.12
CA SER A 111 12.74 9.98 -8.84
C SER A 111 13.03 8.61 -9.50
N ASP A 112 13.89 8.62 -10.51
CA ASP A 112 14.16 7.51 -11.44
C ASP A 112 15.69 7.41 -11.67
N GLY A 113 16.42 7.35 -10.56
CA GLY A 113 17.86 7.18 -10.57
C GLY A 113 18.27 5.85 -11.19
N PHE A 114 19.57 5.70 -11.47
CA PHE A 114 20.10 4.44 -11.99
C PHE A 114 20.93 3.74 -10.92
N ILE A 115 20.90 2.41 -10.89
CA ILE A 115 21.82 1.62 -10.03
C ILE A 115 23.30 2.05 -10.19
N PRO A 116 24.11 2.06 -9.12
CA PRO A 116 23.78 1.55 -7.79
C PRO A 116 23.16 2.61 -6.87
N GLN A 117 22.01 2.27 -6.30
CA GLN A 117 21.32 3.05 -5.28
C GLN A 117 20.34 2.15 -4.51
N ASN A 118 19.88 2.59 -3.34
CA ASN A 118 18.97 1.80 -2.51
C ASN A 118 17.78 2.61 -1.95
N ALA A 119 17.51 3.76 -2.55
CA ALA A 119 16.40 4.63 -2.20
C ALA A 119 16.00 5.51 -3.38
N GLU A 120 14.71 5.81 -3.48
CA GLU A 120 14.18 6.93 -4.28
C GLU A 120 13.44 7.88 -3.35
N SER A 121 13.53 9.18 -3.63
CA SER A 121 12.77 10.16 -2.87
C SER A 121 12.43 11.39 -3.68
N THR A 122 11.24 11.93 -3.45
CA THR A 122 10.80 13.17 -4.10
C THR A 122 9.80 13.91 -3.23
N ALA A 123 9.43 15.13 -3.60
CA ALA A 123 8.50 15.93 -2.84
C ALA A 123 7.55 16.72 -3.72
N VAL A 124 6.31 16.87 -3.26
CA VAL A 124 5.25 17.61 -3.94
C VAL A 124 4.72 18.71 -3.03
N GLU A 125 4.60 19.92 -3.57
CA GLU A 125 3.89 21.04 -2.92
C GLU A 125 2.38 20.80 -3.08
N VAL A 126 1.62 20.76 -1.99
CA VAL A 126 0.19 20.37 -2.03
C VAL A 126 -0.71 21.44 -2.66
N ASN A 127 -0.27 22.71 -2.64
CA ASN A 127 -1.04 23.85 -3.14
C ASN A 127 -0.19 24.67 -4.11
N ARG A 128 0.16 24.10 -5.26
CA ARG A 128 0.76 24.89 -6.35
C ARG A 128 -0.31 25.89 -6.82
N VAL A 129 -0.11 27.14 -6.40
CA VAL A 129 -0.99 28.33 -6.57
C VAL A 129 -1.69 28.42 -7.92
#